data_AF-A0A6F8YQ41-F1
#
_entry.id   AF-A0A6F8YQ41-F1
#
_cell.length_a   1.000
_cell.length_b   1.000
_cell.length_c   1.000
_cell.angle_alpha   90.00
_cell.angle_beta   90.00
_cell.angle_gamma   90.00
#
_symmetry.space_group_name_H-M   'P 1'
#
loop_
_entity.id
_entity.type
_entity.pdbx_description
1 polymer ?
#
loop_
_entity_poly.entity_id
_entity_poly.type
_entity_poly.pdbx_seq_one_letter_code
_entity_poly.pdbx_strand_id
1 'polypeptide(L)'
;MRILFSGCPGYGHLHPMLPLVRAAARAGHDVAVATGPEMAARLAERGYDTWAVGPTFAESWDERNAALPDLATVPPERHMALDIVALFGASAVKRAVDLVPRAQAWRPDLVVHETVEFAGAIAARRVGAPHVTHALGVPLPAPMRAVLATAMGEVFTRWHAPGLVDEVLAAPYLDISPPALRPGASRRSATWCPCARTRERSSPPTACRPLSRPGPPRTSRT
;
A
#
# COMPACT_ATOMS: atom_id res chain seq x y z
N MET A 1 9.16 9.12 -19.33
CA MET A 1 8.94 9.92 -18.10
C MET A 1 9.72 9.29 -16.97
N ARG A 2 10.07 10.08 -15.96
CA ARG A 2 10.64 9.67 -14.67
C ARG A 2 9.51 9.46 -13.67
N ILE A 3 9.30 8.24 -13.21
CA ILE A 3 8.25 7.88 -12.25
C ILE A 3 8.89 7.40 -10.96
N LEU A 4 8.62 8.12 -9.88
CA LEU A 4 9.06 7.76 -8.53
C LEU A 4 7.94 7.00 -7.81
N PHE A 5 8.18 5.76 -7.46
CA PHE A 5 7.32 4.99 -6.57
C PHE A 5 7.85 5.12 -5.13
N SER A 6 6.99 5.34 -4.16
CA SER A 6 7.36 5.38 -2.74
C SER A 6 6.45 4.47 -1.93
N GLY A 7 7.02 3.69 -1.01
CA GLY A 7 6.25 2.87 -0.08
C GLY A 7 6.97 2.58 1.22
N CYS A 8 6.21 2.24 2.25
CA CYS A 8 6.75 1.80 3.52
C CYS A 8 7.58 0.49 3.36
N PRO A 9 8.59 0.25 4.21
CA PRO A 9 9.48 -0.92 4.14
C PRO A 9 8.83 -2.23 4.61
N GLY A 10 7.66 -2.55 4.06
CA GLY A 10 6.90 -3.76 4.36
C GLY A 10 6.38 -4.43 3.10
N TYR A 11 6.39 -5.77 3.08
CA TYR A 11 5.90 -6.55 1.94
C TYR A 11 4.46 -6.20 1.56
N GLY A 12 3.58 -6.01 2.56
CA GLY A 12 2.18 -5.63 2.34
C GLY A 12 1.99 -4.25 1.69
N HIS A 13 3.01 -3.39 1.74
CA HIS A 13 2.96 -2.05 1.15
C HIS A 13 3.49 -2.04 -0.28
N LEU A 14 4.58 -2.77 -0.53
CA LEU A 14 5.24 -2.73 -1.84
C LEU A 14 4.74 -3.77 -2.82
N HIS A 15 4.42 -5.00 -2.38
CA HIS A 15 3.93 -6.04 -3.28
C HIS A 15 2.73 -5.59 -4.13
N PRO A 16 1.73 -4.88 -3.59
CA PRO A 16 0.62 -4.36 -4.38
C PRO A 16 1.05 -3.38 -5.49
N MET A 17 2.14 -2.64 -5.29
CA MET A 17 2.65 -1.65 -6.24
C MET A 17 3.53 -2.27 -7.33
N LEU A 18 4.21 -3.39 -7.05
CA LEU A 18 5.18 -3.99 -7.98
C LEU A 18 4.61 -4.30 -9.40
N PRO A 19 3.35 -4.73 -9.58
CA PRO A 19 2.77 -4.86 -10.92
C PRO A 19 2.80 -3.56 -11.72
N LEU A 20 2.48 -2.42 -11.09
CA LEU A 20 2.50 -1.11 -11.73
C LEU A 20 3.93 -0.63 -11.99
N VAL A 21 4.85 -0.84 -11.04
CA VAL A 21 6.28 -0.54 -11.21
C VAL A 21 6.82 -1.25 -12.46
N ARG A 22 6.56 -2.56 -12.60
CA ARG A 22 6.98 -3.36 -13.76
C ARG A 22 6.30 -2.92 -15.06
N ALA A 23 5.03 -2.50 -15.00
CA ALA A 23 4.32 -2.02 -16.18
C ALA A 23 4.92 -0.70 -16.68
N ALA A 24 5.20 0.24 -15.77
CA ALA A 24 5.86 1.50 -16.08
C ALA A 24 7.25 1.29 -16.70
N ALA A 25 8.07 0.41 -16.11
CA ALA A 25 9.39 0.08 -16.64
C ALA A 25 9.31 -0.53 -18.04
N ARG A 26 8.39 -1.49 -18.26
CA ARG A 26 8.18 -2.12 -19.59
C ARG A 26 7.64 -1.14 -20.65
N ALA A 27 6.97 -0.08 -20.22
CA ALA A 27 6.53 1.00 -21.10
C ALA A 27 7.66 1.99 -21.46
N GLY A 28 8.90 1.74 -21.02
CA GLY A 28 10.07 2.59 -21.31
C GLY A 28 10.15 3.85 -20.45
N HIS A 29 9.49 3.86 -19.28
CA HIS A 29 9.69 4.92 -18.30
C HIS A 29 10.96 4.66 -17.47
N ASP A 30 11.61 5.75 -17.05
CA ASP A 30 12.68 5.72 -16.06
C ASP A 30 12.02 5.63 -14.67
N VAL A 31 12.30 4.59 -13.91
CA VAL A 31 11.49 4.20 -12.74
C VAL A 31 12.39 4.00 -11.54
N ALA A 32 12.13 4.71 -10.45
CA ALA A 32 12.80 4.50 -9.17
C ALA A 32 11.80 4.08 -8.09
N VAL A 33 12.22 3.21 -7.16
CA VAL A 33 11.43 2.79 -6.00
C VAL A 33 12.13 3.21 -4.71
N ALA A 34 11.51 4.15 -3.97
CA ALA A 34 11.99 4.61 -2.68
C ALA A 34 11.29 3.87 -1.52
N THR A 35 12.08 3.27 -0.65
CA THR A 35 11.61 2.53 0.54
C THR A 35 12.74 2.44 1.57
N GLY A 36 12.46 1.94 2.79
CA GLY A 36 13.49 1.69 3.79
C GLY A 36 14.57 0.70 3.33
N PRO A 37 15.77 0.73 3.97
CA PRO A 37 17.00 0.15 3.46
C PRO A 37 16.94 -1.34 3.10
N GLU A 38 16.37 -2.18 3.96
CA GLU A 38 16.38 -3.63 3.75
C GLU A 38 15.55 -4.00 2.53
N MET A 39 14.41 -3.33 2.36
CA MET A 39 13.52 -3.60 1.25
C MET A 39 14.03 -3.00 -0.06
N ALA A 40 14.72 -1.86 0.02
CA ALA A 40 15.44 -1.31 -1.13
C ALA A 40 16.49 -2.31 -1.62
N ALA A 41 17.30 -2.88 -0.70
CA ALA A 41 18.28 -3.91 -1.05
C ALA A 41 17.62 -5.15 -1.69
N ARG A 42 16.51 -5.65 -1.14
CA ARG A 42 15.76 -6.79 -1.71
C ARG A 42 15.21 -6.53 -3.10
N LEU A 43 14.77 -5.31 -3.37
CA LEU A 43 14.29 -4.92 -4.69
C LEU A 43 15.46 -4.72 -5.67
N ALA A 44 16.57 -4.15 -5.24
CA ALA A 44 17.78 -4.03 -6.05
C ALA A 44 18.31 -5.41 -6.51
N GLU A 45 18.33 -6.41 -5.62
CA GLU A 45 18.64 -7.82 -5.95
C GLU A 45 17.77 -8.40 -7.08
N ARG A 46 16.57 -7.83 -7.30
CA ARG A 46 15.60 -8.24 -8.31
C ARG A 46 15.62 -7.35 -9.56
N GLY A 47 16.60 -6.45 -9.67
CA GLY A 47 16.80 -5.59 -10.82
C GLY A 47 15.93 -4.34 -10.85
N TYR A 48 15.40 -3.90 -9.70
CA TYR A 48 14.72 -2.61 -9.59
C TYR A 48 15.73 -1.50 -9.25
N ASP A 49 15.58 -0.32 -9.85
CA ASP A 49 16.30 0.87 -9.39
C ASP A 49 15.65 1.39 -8.11
N THR A 50 16.43 1.42 -7.02
CA THR A 50 15.89 1.66 -5.67
C THR A 50 16.63 2.75 -4.93
N TRP A 51 15.90 3.53 -4.13
CA TRP A 51 16.47 4.49 -3.19
C TRP A 51 16.17 4.04 -1.76
N ALA A 52 17.22 3.67 -1.03
CA ALA A 52 17.13 3.50 0.41
C ALA A 52 16.92 4.87 1.08
N VAL A 53 15.80 5.03 1.79
CA VAL A 53 15.42 6.27 2.48
C VAL A 53 14.89 5.97 3.87
N GLY A 54 15.25 6.83 4.83
CA GLY A 54 14.85 6.78 6.23
C GLY A 54 15.16 5.46 6.95
N PRO A 55 14.45 5.18 8.06
CA PRO A 55 14.79 4.07 8.93
C PRO A 55 14.42 2.70 8.33
N THR A 56 15.04 1.69 8.90
CA THR A 56 14.65 0.29 8.78
C THR A 56 13.25 0.04 9.34
N PHE A 57 12.66 -1.10 8.99
CA PHE A 57 11.37 -1.48 9.58
C PHE A 57 11.54 -1.79 11.08
N ALA A 58 12.66 -2.40 11.48
CA ALA A 58 12.95 -2.72 12.87
C ALA A 58 13.09 -1.46 13.74
N GLU A 59 13.84 -0.44 13.28
CA GLU A 59 13.94 0.85 13.99
C GLU A 59 12.57 1.53 14.11
N SER A 60 11.77 1.52 13.03
CA SER A 60 10.41 2.07 13.06
C SER A 60 9.51 1.33 14.07
N TRP A 61 9.69 0.02 14.19
CA TRP A 61 8.95 -0.82 15.13
C TRP A 61 9.33 -0.56 16.58
N ASP A 62 10.63 -0.44 16.86
CA ASP A 62 11.14 -0.16 18.20
C ASP A 62 10.71 1.23 18.68
N GLU A 63 10.78 2.23 17.80
CA GLU A 63 10.27 3.58 18.09
C GLU A 63 8.77 3.59 18.33
N ARG A 64 7.99 2.84 17.54
CA ARG A 64 6.56 2.65 17.77
C ARG A 64 6.30 2.06 19.15
N ASN A 65 7.08 1.06 19.58
CA ASN A 65 6.91 0.43 20.89
C ASN A 65 7.28 1.35 22.04
N ALA A 66 8.27 2.21 21.84
CA ALA A 66 8.64 3.23 22.83
C ALA A 66 7.61 4.38 22.91
N ALA A 67 6.93 4.70 21.80
CA ALA A 67 6.03 5.84 21.71
C ALA A 67 4.58 5.53 22.09
N LEU A 68 4.10 4.31 21.82
CA LEU A 68 2.70 3.96 22.07
C LEU A 68 2.48 3.48 23.52
N PRO A 69 1.36 3.88 24.15
CA PRO A 69 0.98 3.34 25.45
C PRO A 69 0.71 1.84 25.34
N ASP A 70 0.64 1.16 26.48
CA ASP A 70 0.17 -0.23 26.53
C ASP A 70 -1.20 -0.31 25.84
N LEU A 71 -1.26 -1.01 24.70
CA LEU A 71 -2.48 -1.15 23.91
C LEU A 71 -3.60 -1.84 24.70
N ALA A 72 -3.29 -2.60 25.75
CA ALA A 72 -4.29 -3.16 26.66
C ALA A 72 -5.12 -2.07 27.36
N THR A 73 -4.61 -0.85 27.45
CA THR A 73 -5.29 0.31 28.06
C THR A 73 -6.05 1.17 27.05
N VAL A 74 -5.97 0.85 25.76
CA VAL A 74 -6.58 1.62 24.67
C VAL A 74 -7.78 0.84 24.09
N PRO A 75 -8.89 1.51 23.74
CA PRO A 75 -10.00 0.85 23.04
C PRO A 75 -9.55 0.20 21.72
N PRO A 76 -9.92 -1.06 21.43
CA PRO A 76 -9.45 -1.81 20.25
C PRO A 76 -9.65 -1.09 18.92
N GLU A 77 -10.72 -0.32 18.78
CA GLU A 77 -11.03 0.45 17.58
C GLU A 77 -10.00 1.56 17.27
N ARG A 78 -9.18 1.96 18.25
CA ARG A 78 -8.12 2.97 18.08
C ARG A 78 -6.74 2.38 17.82
N HIS A 79 -6.53 1.09 18.06
CA HIS A 79 -5.20 0.45 17.97
C HIS A 79 -4.56 0.68 16.60
N MET A 80 -5.30 0.36 15.54
CA MET A 80 -4.80 0.49 14.16
C MET A 80 -4.44 1.93 13.78
N ALA A 81 -5.23 2.92 14.21
CA ALA A 81 -4.93 4.32 13.92
C ALA A 81 -3.63 4.77 14.60
N LEU A 82 -3.46 4.40 15.87
CA LEU A 82 -2.25 4.69 16.63
C LEU A 82 -1.03 3.99 16.03
N ASP A 83 -1.17 2.71 15.66
CA ASP A 83 -0.10 1.96 14.99
C ASP A 83 0.29 2.61 13.66
N ILE A 84 -0.68 3.05 12.85
CA ILE A 84 -0.35 3.72 11.58
C ILE A 84 0.40 5.03 11.79
N VAL A 85 -0.02 5.85 12.76
CA VAL A 85 0.67 7.10 13.11
C VAL A 85 2.10 6.83 13.57
N ALA A 86 2.25 5.92 14.52
CA ALA A 86 3.53 5.66 15.17
C ALA A 86 4.51 4.96 14.23
N LEU A 87 4.04 3.96 13.47
CA LEU A 87 4.90 3.14 12.62
C LEU A 87 5.16 3.79 11.25
N PHE A 88 4.14 4.36 10.62
CA PHE A 88 4.25 4.85 9.23
C PHE A 88 4.35 6.37 9.17
N GLY A 89 3.57 7.09 9.98
CA GLY A 89 3.60 8.56 10.03
C GLY A 89 4.95 9.10 10.50
N ALA A 90 5.44 8.66 11.66
CA ALA A 90 6.73 9.09 12.19
C ALA A 90 7.90 8.71 11.27
N SER A 91 7.88 7.50 10.70
CA SER A 91 8.92 7.07 9.77
C SER A 91 8.84 7.80 8.42
N ALA A 92 7.66 8.23 7.96
CA ALA A 92 7.52 9.04 6.74
C ALA A 92 8.24 10.38 6.85
N VAL A 93 8.21 11.02 8.03
CA VAL A 93 8.98 12.25 8.32
C VAL A 93 10.47 12.03 8.05
N LYS A 94 11.02 10.93 8.55
CA LYS A 94 12.44 10.60 8.40
C LYS A 94 12.79 10.25 6.96
N ARG A 95 11.93 9.46 6.30
CA ARG A 95 12.11 9.08 4.88
C ARG A 95 12.07 10.32 3.96
N ALA A 96 11.26 11.32 4.28
CA ALA A 96 11.21 12.57 3.52
C ALA A 96 12.53 13.37 3.55
N VAL A 97 13.31 13.28 4.64
CA VAL A 97 14.63 13.95 4.75
C VAL A 97 15.57 13.47 3.65
N ASP A 98 15.60 12.16 3.38
CA ASP A 98 16.45 11.58 2.34
C ASP A 98 15.81 11.65 0.96
N LEU A 99 14.47 11.52 0.89
CA LEU A 99 13.75 11.43 -0.37
C LEU A 99 13.67 12.78 -1.10
N VAL A 100 13.43 13.88 -0.38
CA VAL A 100 13.22 15.20 -0.99
C VAL A 100 14.46 15.67 -1.78
N PRO A 101 15.69 15.64 -1.25
CA PRO A 101 16.88 16.05 -2.01
C PRO A 101 17.11 15.18 -3.26
N ARG A 102 16.89 13.87 -3.14
CA ARG A 102 16.99 12.94 -4.28
C ARG A 102 15.95 13.23 -5.35
N ALA A 103 14.70 13.48 -4.95
CA ALA A 103 13.65 13.87 -5.88
C ALA A 103 13.93 15.22 -6.54
N GLN A 104 14.50 16.18 -5.81
CA GLN A 104 14.89 17.49 -6.38
C GLN A 104 15.98 17.35 -7.45
N ALA A 105 16.98 16.48 -7.21
CA ALA A 105 18.04 16.21 -8.17
C ALA A 105 17.53 15.41 -9.37
N TRP A 106 16.74 14.35 -9.12
CA TRP A 106 16.26 13.45 -10.17
C TRP A 106 15.03 13.97 -10.91
N ARG A 107 14.28 14.93 -10.36
CA ARG A 107 13.12 15.64 -10.97
C ARG A 107 12.06 14.67 -11.56
N PRO A 108 11.36 13.88 -10.74
CA PRO A 108 10.31 12.99 -11.24
C PRO A 108 9.20 13.77 -11.96
N ASP A 109 8.66 13.19 -13.04
CA ASP A 109 7.50 13.72 -13.76
C ASP A 109 6.17 13.29 -13.08
N LEU A 110 6.21 12.21 -12.30
CA LEU A 110 5.10 11.65 -11.55
C LEU A 110 5.61 10.97 -10.28
N VAL A 111 4.89 11.14 -9.17
CA VAL A 111 5.12 10.37 -7.93
C VAL A 111 3.93 9.49 -7.61
N VAL A 112 4.16 8.19 -7.41
CA VAL A 112 3.15 7.24 -6.97
C VAL A 112 3.51 6.77 -5.57
N HIS A 113 2.69 7.08 -4.58
CA HIS A 113 2.92 6.66 -3.20
C HIS A 113 1.74 5.84 -2.69
N GLU A 114 1.97 4.91 -1.78
CA GLU A 114 0.86 4.16 -1.18
C GLU A 114 0.09 4.96 -0.11
N THR A 115 -0.99 4.37 0.39
CA THR A 115 -2.02 5.04 1.21
C THR A 115 -1.50 5.61 2.53
N VAL A 116 -0.49 5.00 3.15
CA VAL A 116 0.11 5.48 4.41
C VAL A 116 1.57 5.94 4.23
N GLU A 117 1.98 6.16 2.98
CA GLU A 117 3.30 6.63 2.61
C GLU A 117 3.26 8.12 2.26
N PHE A 118 3.82 8.97 3.11
CA PHE A 118 3.72 10.43 2.93
C PHE A 118 5.00 11.11 2.49
N ALA A 119 6.16 10.45 2.59
CA ALA A 119 7.40 11.01 2.08
C ALA A 119 7.29 11.27 0.57
N GLY A 120 6.61 10.38 -0.17
CA GLY A 120 6.34 10.55 -1.59
C GLY A 120 5.52 11.81 -1.90
N ALA A 121 4.43 12.06 -1.18
CA ALA A 121 3.60 13.26 -1.38
C ALA A 121 4.37 14.55 -1.04
N ILE A 122 5.18 14.54 0.03
CA ILE A 122 6.06 15.65 0.38
C ILE A 122 7.07 15.91 -0.75
N ALA A 123 7.73 14.87 -1.25
CA ALA A 123 8.68 14.97 -2.35
C ALA A 123 8.03 15.52 -3.63
N ALA A 124 6.83 15.04 -3.98
CA ALA A 124 6.07 15.50 -5.13
C ALA A 124 5.79 17.00 -5.07
N ARG A 125 5.24 17.47 -3.94
CA ARG A 125 4.98 18.90 -3.69
C ARG A 125 6.26 19.73 -3.82
N ARG A 126 7.37 19.27 -3.25
CA ARG A 126 8.65 20.01 -3.25
C ARG A 126 9.25 20.17 -4.64
N VAL A 127 8.97 19.24 -5.56
CA VAL A 127 9.48 19.31 -6.94
C VAL A 127 8.45 19.83 -7.95
N GLY A 128 7.19 20.01 -7.52
CA GLY A 128 6.07 20.44 -8.36
C GLY A 128 5.53 19.33 -9.27
N ALA A 129 5.74 18.05 -8.91
CA ALA A 129 5.23 16.92 -9.68
C ALA A 129 3.80 16.54 -9.24
N PRO A 130 2.94 16.11 -10.17
CA PRO A 130 1.68 15.45 -9.79
C PRO A 130 1.97 14.17 -8.99
N HIS A 131 1.05 13.81 -8.10
CA HIS A 131 1.12 12.57 -7.36
C HIS A 131 -0.19 11.77 -7.37
N VAL A 132 -0.06 10.45 -7.20
CA VAL A 132 -1.16 9.49 -7.18
C VAL A 132 -1.02 8.62 -5.93
N THR A 133 -2.13 8.44 -5.22
CA THR A 133 -2.21 7.51 -4.09
C THR A 133 -2.55 6.12 -4.60
N HIS A 134 -1.71 5.13 -4.33
CA HIS A 134 -1.92 3.73 -4.68
C HIS A 134 -2.57 2.97 -3.50
N ALA A 135 -3.67 2.26 -3.77
CA ALA A 135 -4.31 1.43 -2.76
C ALA A 135 -3.48 0.18 -2.44
N LEU A 136 -3.51 -0.30 -1.20
CA LEU A 136 -2.88 -1.56 -0.82
C LEU A 136 -3.81 -2.79 -1.02
N GLY A 137 -5.10 -2.55 -1.21
CA GLY A 137 -6.12 -3.60 -1.30
C GLY A 137 -7.53 -3.03 -1.18
N VAL A 138 -8.40 -3.73 -0.45
CA VAL A 138 -9.75 -3.21 -0.13
C VAL A 138 -9.59 -1.89 0.63
N PRO A 139 -10.21 -0.79 0.16
CA PRO A 139 -10.06 0.51 0.80
C PRO A 139 -10.59 0.47 2.23
N LEU A 140 -9.90 1.19 3.12
CA LEU A 140 -10.32 1.32 4.52
C LEU A 140 -11.72 1.96 4.59
N PRO A 141 -12.58 1.53 5.53
CA PRO A 141 -13.89 2.15 5.74
C PRO A 141 -13.79 3.66 6.01
N ALA A 142 -14.83 4.43 5.63
CA ALA A 142 -14.82 5.89 5.75
C ALA A 142 -14.46 6.43 7.15
N PRO A 143 -14.94 5.86 8.27
CA PRO A 143 -14.53 6.29 9.61
C PRO A 143 -13.03 6.13 9.86
N MET A 144 -12.45 5.05 9.34
CA MET A 144 -11.03 4.74 9.49
C MET A 144 -10.16 5.65 8.61
N ARG A 145 -10.64 6.00 7.41
CA ARG A 145 -10.02 7.02 6.57
C ARG A 145 -9.99 8.40 7.23
N ALA A 146 -11.07 8.79 7.92
CA ALA A 146 -11.13 10.07 8.61
C ALA A 146 -10.14 10.13 9.78
N VAL A 147 -10.07 9.06 10.59
CA VAL A 147 -9.08 8.96 11.67
C VAL A 147 -7.66 9.01 11.12
N LEU A 148 -7.38 8.29 10.03
CA LEU A 148 -6.08 8.31 9.36
C LEU A 148 -5.72 9.73 8.87
N ALA A 149 -6.66 10.46 8.27
CA ALA A 149 -6.45 11.83 7.83
C ALA A 149 -6.10 12.78 8.98
N THR A 150 -6.78 12.67 10.13
CA THR A 150 -6.47 13.49 11.32
C THR A 150 -5.08 13.18 11.87
N ALA A 151 -4.77 11.89 12.03
CA ALA A 151 -3.47 11.37 12.41
C ALA A 151 -2.33 11.92 11.54
N MET A 152 -2.56 11.95 10.23
CA MET A 152 -1.60 12.48 9.25
C MET A 152 -1.44 14.00 9.35
N GLY A 153 -2.51 14.74 9.66
CA GLY A 153 -2.46 16.19 9.85
C GLY A 153 -1.43 16.62 10.89
N GLU A 154 -1.36 15.90 12.01
CA GLU A 154 -0.37 16.15 13.07
C GLU A 154 1.07 15.91 12.60
N VAL A 155 1.28 14.87 11.79
CA VAL A 155 2.59 14.55 11.19
C VAL A 155 3.03 15.66 10.21
N PHE A 156 2.11 16.17 9.40
CA PHE A 156 2.42 17.21 8.42
C PHE A 156 2.62 18.60 9.02
N THR A 157 1.94 18.92 10.12
CA THR A 157 2.24 20.14 10.89
C THR A 157 3.70 20.16 11.33
N ARG A 158 4.25 19.03 11.78
CA ARG A 158 5.67 18.91 12.16
C ARG A 158 6.64 19.11 10.99
N TRP A 159 6.22 18.83 9.76
CA TRP A 159 7.01 19.05 8.54
C TRP A 159 6.78 20.42 7.88
N HIS A 160 6.02 21.32 8.51
CA HIS A 160 5.62 22.61 7.95
C HIS A 160 4.95 22.46 6.57
N ALA A 161 4.12 21.43 6.43
CA ALA A 161 3.40 21.12 5.19
C ALA A 161 1.88 21.23 5.36
N PRO A 162 1.34 22.41 5.72
CA PRO A 162 -0.11 22.59 5.85
C PRO A 162 -0.83 22.24 4.54
N GLY A 163 -2.07 21.76 4.64
CA GLY A 163 -2.92 21.37 3.52
C GLY A 163 -2.52 20.09 2.78
N LEU A 164 -1.42 19.41 3.16
CA LEU A 164 -0.97 18.20 2.45
C LEU A 164 -1.92 17.03 2.62
N VAL A 165 -2.60 16.94 3.75
CA VAL A 165 -3.69 15.95 3.94
C VAL A 165 -4.76 16.15 2.86
N ASP A 166 -5.23 17.38 2.68
CA ASP A 166 -6.30 17.68 1.73
C ASP A 166 -5.86 17.42 0.29
N GLU A 167 -4.62 17.77 -0.05
CA GLU A 167 -4.03 17.44 -1.36
C GLU A 167 -3.95 15.92 -1.59
N VAL A 168 -3.50 15.15 -0.60
CA VAL A 168 -3.46 13.67 -0.69
C VAL A 168 -4.85 13.07 -0.82
N LEU A 169 -5.84 13.61 -0.09
CA LEU A 169 -7.23 13.16 -0.18
C LEU A 169 -7.90 13.54 -1.50
N ALA A 170 -7.48 14.64 -2.13
CA ALA A 170 -7.97 15.11 -3.42
C ALA A 170 -7.21 14.49 -4.62
N ALA A 171 -6.00 13.97 -4.42
CA ALA A 171 -5.20 13.36 -5.45
C ALA A 171 -5.89 12.10 -6.05
N PRO A 172 -5.61 11.75 -7.31
CA PRO A 172 -6.11 10.51 -7.89
C PRO A 172 -5.76 9.30 -7.02
N TYR A 173 -6.78 8.48 -6.75
CA TYR A 173 -6.65 7.27 -5.94
C TYR A 173 -6.77 6.03 -6.84
N LEU A 174 -5.66 5.29 -6.98
CA LEU A 174 -5.62 4.07 -7.75
C LEU A 174 -6.13 2.88 -6.92
N ASP A 175 -7.41 2.58 -7.08
CA ASP A 175 -8.04 1.41 -6.46
C ASP A 175 -7.71 0.13 -7.24
N ILE A 176 -6.98 -0.77 -6.57
CA ILE A 176 -6.63 -2.10 -7.09
C ILE A 176 -7.58 -3.20 -6.61
N SER A 177 -8.60 -2.86 -5.81
CA SER A 177 -9.55 -3.84 -5.30
C SER A 177 -10.39 -4.41 -6.44
N PRO A 178 -10.50 -5.75 -6.57
CA PRO A 178 -11.41 -6.37 -7.52
C PRO A 178 -12.83 -5.83 -7.34
N PRO A 179 -13.59 -5.57 -8.43
CA PRO A 179 -14.95 -5.01 -8.32
C PRO A 179 -15.87 -5.78 -7.37
N ALA A 180 -15.71 -7.10 -7.26
CA ALA A 180 -16.49 -7.96 -6.36
C ALA A 180 -16.17 -7.79 -4.86
N LEU A 181 -15.04 -7.18 -4.51
CA LEU A 181 -14.60 -6.96 -3.12
C LEU A 181 -14.83 -5.51 -2.66
N ARG A 182 -15.36 -4.65 -3.54
CA ARG A 182 -15.66 -3.26 -3.20
C ARG A 182 -16.85 -3.17 -2.22
N PRO A 183 -16.82 -2.25 -1.25
CA PRO A 183 -17.97 -1.99 -0.39
C PRO A 183 -19.25 -1.76 -1.21
N GLY A 184 -20.33 -2.47 -0.88
CA GLY A 184 -21.60 -2.40 -1.61
C GLY A 184 -21.73 -3.35 -2.81
N ALA A 185 -20.70 -4.12 -3.17
CA ALA A 185 -20.82 -5.16 -4.18
C ALA A 185 -21.77 -6.28 -3.72
N SER A 186 -22.69 -6.72 -4.57
CA SER A 186 -23.56 -7.88 -4.28
C SER A 186 -22.68 -9.12 -4.13
N ARG A 187 -22.50 -9.62 -2.90
CA ARG A 187 -21.77 -10.85 -2.65
C ARG A 187 -22.60 -12.02 -3.18
N ARG A 188 -22.38 -12.43 -4.44
CA ARG A 188 -22.74 -13.79 -4.86
C ARG A 188 -21.87 -14.72 -4.01
N SER A 189 -22.47 -15.73 -3.38
CA SER A 189 -21.76 -16.70 -2.55
C SER A 189 -20.53 -17.20 -3.30
N ALA A 190 -19.34 -16.78 -2.88
CA ALA A 190 -18.11 -17.24 -3.48
C ALA A 190 -17.90 -18.68 -3.01
N THR A 191 -18.24 -19.65 -3.86
CA THR A 191 -17.67 -21.00 -3.75
C THR A 191 -16.17 -20.86 -3.93
N TRP A 192 -15.42 -21.16 -2.87
CA TRP A 192 -13.97 -21.27 -2.91
C TRP A 192 -13.58 -22.16 -4.09
N CYS A 193 -12.90 -21.57 -5.08
CA CYS A 193 -12.34 -22.30 -6.20
C CYS A 193 -10.83 -22.41 -5.91
N PRO A 194 -10.30 -23.59 -5.53
CA PRO A 194 -8.87 -23.75 -5.32
C PRO A 194 -8.14 -23.29 -6.56
N CYS A 195 -7.15 -22.42 -6.37
CA CYS A 195 -6.32 -21.83 -7.40
C CYS A 195 -5.94 -22.86 -8.48
N ALA A 196 -6.53 -22.72 -9.66
CA ALA A 196 -6.06 -23.43 -10.83
C ALA A 196 -4.64 -22.95 -11.12
N ARG A 197 -3.65 -23.84 -10.93
CA ARG A 197 -2.31 -23.66 -11.47
C ARG A 197 -2.44 -23.18 -12.92
N THR A 198 -1.83 -22.05 -13.23
CA THR A 198 -1.73 -21.52 -14.60
C THR A 198 -1.01 -22.56 -15.46
N ARG A 199 -1.76 -23.46 -16.10
CA ARG A 199 -1.30 -24.15 -17.30
C ARG A 199 -1.47 -23.18 -18.45
N GLU A 200 -0.38 -22.93 -19.17
CA GLU A 200 -0.39 -22.26 -20.47
C GLU A 200 -1.51 -22.85 -21.33
N ARG A 201 -2.48 -22.01 -21.69
CA ARG A 201 -3.69 -22.44 -22.38
C ARG A 201 -3.51 -22.22 -23.88
N SER A 202 -2.95 -23.20 -24.57
CA SER A 202 -3.40 -23.50 -25.92
C SER A 202 -4.70 -24.34 -25.79
N SER A 203 -5.74 -23.92 -26.51
CA SER A 203 -7.09 -24.51 -26.61
C SER A 203 -8.20 -23.95 -25.68
N PRO A 204 -9.45 -23.80 -26.19
CA PRO A 204 -10.53 -23.07 -25.53
C PRO A 204 -11.22 -23.88 -24.40
N PRO A 205 -11.99 -23.24 -23.50
CA PRO A 205 -12.51 -23.89 -22.31
C PRO A 205 -13.79 -24.69 -22.60
N THR A 206 -13.73 -26.00 -22.43
CA THR A 206 -14.93 -26.83 -22.23
C THR A 206 -15.56 -26.49 -20.88
N ALA A 207 -16.88 -26.27 -20.88
CA ALA A 207 -17.65 -25.87 -19.71
C ALA A 207 -17.49 -26.87 -18.55
N CYS A 208 -17.18 -26.35 -17.36
CA CYS A 208 -17.05 -27.13 -16.14
C CYS A 208 -18.44 -27.48 -15.60
N ARG A 209 -18.77 -28.77 -15.48
CA ARG A 209 -20.04 -29.25 -14.90
C ARG A 209 -19.98 -29.17 -13.36
N PRO A 210 -21.05 -28.74 -12.67
CA PRO A 210 -21.06 -28.71 -11.21
C PRO A 210 -21.06 -30.12 -10.62
N LEU A 211 -20.27 -30.32 -9.56
CA LEU A 211 -20.23 -31.56 -8.77
C LEU A 211 -21.52 -31.70 -7.95
N SER A 212 -22.18 -32.85 -8.09
CA SER A 212 -23.39 -33.21 -7.34
C SER A 212 -23.09 -33.32 -5.83
N ARG A 213 -23.94 -32.70 -5.00
CA ARG A 213 -23.89 -32.84 -3.53
C ARG A 213 -24.14 -34.31 -3.12
N PRO A 214 -23.43 -34.85 -2.11
CA PRO A 214 -23.77 -36.15 -1.55
C PRO A 214 -25.12 -36.08 -0.82
N GLY A 215 -25.98 -37.06 -1.06
CA GLY A 215 -27.30 -37.18 -0.43
C GLY A 215 -27.22 -37.54 1.07
N PRO A 216 -28.32 -37.38 1.82
CA PRO A 216 -28.34 -37.59 3.27
C PRO A 216 -28.12 -39.07 3.65
N PRO A 217 -27.60 -39.34 4.87
CA PRO A 217 -27.34 -40.70 5.32
C PRO A 217 -28.65 -41.48 5.52
N ARG A 218 -28.67 -42.73 5.04
CA ARG A 218 -29.77 -43.67 5.23
C ARG A 218 -29.89 -44.03 6.72
N THR A 219 -31.05 -43.81 7.31
CA THR A 219 -31.41 -44.36 8.62
C THR A 219 -31.80 -45.83 8.45
N SER A 220 -31.06 -46.74 9.08
CA SER A 220 -31.47 -48.13 9.28
C SER A 220 -32.36 -48.21 10.52
N ARG A 221 -33.62 -48.59 10.33
CA ARG A 221 -34.50 -49.07 11.41
C ARG A 221 -34.07 -50.48 11.83
N THR A 222 -33.96 -50.68 13.14
CA THR A 222 -34.27 -51.94 13.83
C THR A 222 -35.11 -51.56 15.04
#